data_AF-A0A7W0APH1-F1
#
_entry.id   AF-A0A7W0APH1-F1
#
_cell.length_a   1.000
_cell.length_b   1.000
_cell.length_c   1.000
_cell.angle_alpha   90.00
_cell.angle_beta   90.00
_cell.angle_gamma   90.00
#
_symmetry.space_group_name_H-M   'P 1'
#
loop_
_entity.id
_entity.type
_entity.pdbx_description
1 polymer ?
#
loop_
_entity_poly.entity_id
_entity_poly.type
_entity_poly.pdbx_seq_one_letter_code
_entity_poly.pdbx_strand_id
1 'polypeptide(L)'
;MAVRESKARAKARNVGSSPAAAPADGSSKAATASLDDLLGALTAARDGDFSVRLSTRGNDVLGEVALAYNQLAERNARMSSELVRIGRVIGREGRMSERARLEGVGGDWETSLESVNALIDDLQRPTTEVARVIEAVADGDLSQKMALEIAGQPVKGEFLRIGTTVNSMVDQLSSFADEVTRVAKEVGTEGVLGGQAEVKGVSGTWKDLTDNVNYMASNLTDQVRNIAKVTTAVASGDLSQKITVDAKGEILQLKETVNTMVDQLSSFADEVTRVAKEVGTDGKLGGQAEVKGVSGVWRDLTQNVNSMASNLTEQVRGIVKVVTAVAEGDLDQEFVVEAKGEVAALADTINSMTGTLRTFADQVTGVAREVGSEGILGGQAEVPGVAGTWKDLTDSVNMMATNLTDQVRNIAVVTTAV
;
A
#
# COMPACT_ATOMS: atom_id res chain seq x y z
N MET A 1 58.33 35.43 -112.73
CA MET A 1 58.76 34.91 -114.04
C MET A 1 57.73 33.90 -114.51
N ALA A 2 56.87 34.32 -115.44
CA ALA A 2 56.86 33.81 -116.83
C ALA A 2 56.30 32.37 -116.90
N VAL A 3 54.97 32.17 -117.03
CA VAL A 3 54.14 32.28 -118.27
C VAL A 3 54.50 31.13 -119.23
N ARG A 4 53.62 30.15 -119.48
CA ARG A 4 52.58 30.09 -120.56
C ARG A 4 51.97 28.69 -120.53
N GLU A 5 50.82 28.32 -121.07
CA GLU A 5 49.61 28.87 -121.71
C GLU A 5 48.78 27.58 -121.93
N SER A 6 47.46 27.54 -121.74
CA SER A 6 46.54 27.79 -122.85
C SER A 6 45.10 28.01 -122.37
N LYS A 7 44.58 29.19 -122.70
CA LYS A 7 43.15 29.57 -122.90
C LYS A 7 42.48 28.55 -123.86
N ALA A 8 41.17 28.35 -123.99
CA ALA A 8 39.96 29.18 -123.91
C ALA A 8 38.78 28.20 -124.25
N ARG A 9 37.47 28.45 -124.12
CA ARG A 9 36.58 29.51 -123.62
C ARG A 9 35.17 28.91 -123.70
N ALA A 10 34.34 29.20 -122.69
CA ALA A 10 32.93 28.83 -122.63
C ALA A 10 32.09 29.49 -123.75
N LYS A 11 31.03 28.81 -124.20
CA LYS A 11 29.84 29.46 -124.75
C LYS A 11 28.58 28.62 -124.47
N ALA A 12 27.67 29.23 -123.72
CA ALA A 12 26.33 28.74 -123.42
C ALA A 12 25.33 29.06 -124.54
N ARG A 13 24.15 28.41 -124.41
CA ARG A 13 22.82 28.65 -125.03
C ARG A 13 22.44 27.82 -126.27
N ASN A 14 21.84 26.67 -125.97
CA ASN A 14 20.40 26.35 -126.08
C ASN A 14 19.67 26.63 -127.40
N VAL A 15 19.24 25.57 -128.11
CA VAL A 15 17.89 25.41 -128.69
C VAL A 15 17.47 23.93 -128.69
N GLY A 16 16.57 23.57 -127.79
CA GLY A 16 15.33 22.81 -128.07
C GLY A 16 15.38 21.35 -128.54
N SER A 17 15.13 20.42 -127.62
CA SER A 17 14.06 19.42 -127.80
C SER A 17 13.50 19.00 -126.42
N SER A 18 12.18 18.86 -126.38
CA SER A 18 11.34 18.86 -125.18
C SER A 18 11.41 17.56 -124.36
N PRO A 19 11.22 17.62 -123.03
CA PRO A 19 11.20 16.48 -122.11
C PRO A 19 9.78 16.07 -121.68
N ALA A 20 9.62 14.83 -121.20
CA ALA A 20 8.62 14.38 -120.20
C ALA A 20 8.81 12.88 -119.92
N ALA A 21 8.61 12.30 -118.75
CA ALA A 21 8.58 12.70 -117.34
C ALA A 21 8.44 11.35 -116.60
N ALA A 22 9.35 11.02 -115.68
CA ALA A 22 9.25 9.82 -114.84
C ALA A 22 8.34 10.09 -113.63
N PRO A 23 7.49 9.12 -113.20
CA PRO A 23 6.92 9.15 -111.86
C PRO A 23 7.30 7.89 -111.07
N ALA A 24 8.29 8.01 -110.17
CA ALA A 24 8.56 7.05 -109.10
C ALA A 24 9.44 7.69 -108.01
N ASP A 25 8.93 8.68 -107.27
CA ASP A 25 9.63 9.29 -106.10
C ASP A 25 8.68 9.67 -104.93
N GLY A 26 7.36 9.55 -105.11
CA GLY A 26 6.36 9.95 -104.11
C GLY A 26 6.06 8.92 -103.02
N SER A 27 6.05 7.62 -103.36
CA SER A 27 5.75 6.54 -102.40
C SER A 27 6.91 6.29 -101.43
N SER A 28 8.16 6.43 -101.88
CA SER A 28 9.35 6.27 -101.03
C SER A 28 9.44 7.36 -99.97
N LYS A 29 9.22 8.63 -100.35
CA LYS A 29 9.27 9.76 -99.39
C LYS A 29 8.14 9.70 -98.35
N ALA A 30 6.94 9.28 -98.76
CA ALA A 30 5.82 9.09 -97.84
C ALA A 30 6.08 7.94 -96.83
N ALA A 31 6.73 6.86 -97.27
CA ALA A 31 7.12 5.76 -96.39
C ALA A 31 8.24 6.18 -95.42
N THR A 32 9.23 6.98 -95.86
CA THR A 32 10.29 7.50 -94.98
C THR A 32 9.74 8.44 -93.92
N ALA A 33 8.86 9.39 -94.28
CA ALA A 33 8.21 10.30 -93.32
C ALA A 33 7.37 9.56 -92.27
N SER A 34 6.68 8.47 -92.67
CA SER A 34 5.88 7.66 -91.75
C SER A 34 6.74 6.86 -90.76
N LEU A 35 7.96 6.47 -91.15
CA LEU A 35 8.93 5.84 -90.26
C LEU A 35 9.58 6.84 -89.30
N ASP A 36 9.82 8.08 -89.75
CA ASP A 36 10.30 9.17 -88.89
C ASP A 36 9.26 9.50 -87.82
N ASP A 37 7.97 9.52 -88.16
CA ASP A 37 6.87 9.71 -87.21
C ASP A 37 6.79 8.57 -86.19
N LEU A 38 6.92 7.31 -86.63
CA LEU A 38 6.98 6.14 -85.74
C LEU A 38 8.19 6.20 -84.81
N LEU A 39 9.36 6.56 -85.33
CA LEU A 39 10.58 6.72 -84.52
C LEU A 39 10.41 7.84 -83.50
N GLY A 40 9.81 8.96 -83.88
CA GLY A 40 9.47 10.06 -82.98
C GLY A 40 8.54 9.62 -81.85
N ALA A 41 7.48 8.87 -82.19
CA ALA A 41 6.53 8.35 -81.22
C ALA A 41 7.18 7.31 -80.28
N LEU A 42 7.97 6.37 -80.81
CA LEU A 42 8.73 5.42 -79.99
C LEU A 42 9.74 6.13 -79.07
N THR A 43 10.36 7.21 -79.54
CA THR A 43 11.28 8.04 -78.73
C THR A 43 10.52 8.72 -77.60
N ALA A 44 9.35 9.32 -77.88
CA ALA A 44 8.49 9.92 -76.87
C ALA A 44 8.04 8.89 -75.82
N ALA A 45 7.58 7.71 -76.24
CA ALA A 45 7.18 6.64 -75.34
C ALA A 45 8.35 6.09 -74.50
N ARG A 46 9.55 5.95 -75.08
CA ARG A 46 10.77 5.57 -74.34
C ARG A 46 11.08 6.57 -73.24
N ASP A 47 10.85 7.86 -73.50
CA ASP A 47 11.11 8.94 -72.55
C ASP A 47 9.92 9.19 -71.58
N GLY A 48 8.89 8.34 -71.64
CA GLY A 48 7.75 8.34 -70.72
C GLY A 48 6.56 9.20 -71.14
N ASP A 49 6.61 9.84 -72.32
CA ASP A 49 5.46 10.55 -72.89
C ASP A 49 4.59 9.60 -73.74
N PHE A 50 3.54 9.07 -73.11
CA PHE A 50 2.57 8.21 -73.76
C PHE A 50 1.39 8.96 -74.38
N SER A 51 1.44 10.29 -74.51
CA SER A 51 0.35 11.07 -75.10
C SER A 51 0.41 11.09 -76.65
N VAL A 52 1.58 10.88 -77.24
CA VAL A 52 1.79 10.88 -78.68
C VAL A 52 1.03 9.73 -79.35
N ARG A 53 0.27 10.05 -80.41
CA ARG A 53 -0.53 9.08 -81.19
C ARG A 53 -0.16 9.13 -82.66
N LEU A 54 0.01 7.96 -83.26
CA LEU A 54 0.24 7.79 -84.69
C LEU A 54 -1.09 7.72 -85.44
N SER A 55 -1.12 8.22 -86.68
CA SER A 55 -2.30 8.17 -87.54
C SER A 55 -2.53 6.76 -88.07
N THR A 56 -3.76 6.26 -87.98
CA THR A 56 -4.16 4.92 -88.46
C THR A 56 -4.88 4.94 -89.81
N ARG A 57 -4.81 6.06 -90.56
CA ARG A 57 -5.60 6.26 -91.79
C ARG A 57 -5.18 5.40 -92.99
N GLY A 58 -4.05 4.69 -92.92
CA GLY A 58 -3.56 3.81 -93.98
C GLY A 58 -4.01 2.34 -93.79
N ASN A 59 -4.44 1.69 -94.86
CA ASN A 59 -4.76 0.24 -94.88
C ASN A 59 -3.50 -0.60 -95.22
N ASP A 60 -2.35 -0.18 -94.72
CA ASP A 60 -1.05 -0.79 -94.93
C ASP A 60 -0.40 -1.21 -93.60
N VAL A 61 0.75 -1.90 -93.67
CA VAL A 61 1.46 -2.39 -92.49
C VAL A 61 1.83 -1.24 -91.53
N LEU A 62 2.08 -0.03 -92.05
CA LEU A 62 2.35 1.14 -91.22
C LEU A 62 1.11 1.58 -90.42
N GLY A 63 -0.09 1.52 -91.00
CA GLY A 63 -1.34 1.72 -90.28
C GLY A 63 -1.57 0.70 -89.16
N GLU A 64 -1.24 -0.57 -89.40
CA GLU A 64 -1.32 -1.63 -88.38
C GLU A 64 -0.30 -1.43 -87.25
N VAL A 65 0.95 -1.06 -87.58
CA VAL A 65 1.99 -0.72 -86.59
C VAL A 65 1.59 0.52 -85.78
N ALA A 66 1.01 1.54 -86.41
CA ALA A 66 0.49 2.72 -85.73
C ALA A 66 -0.62 2.36 -84.73
N LEU A 67 -1.53 1.44 -85.10
CA LEU A 67 -2.57 0.95 -84.20
C LEU A 67 -1.96 0.19 -83.01
N ALA A 68 -1.03 -0.73 -83.25
CA ALA A 68 -0.34 -1.50 -82.20
C ALA A 68 0.44 -0.59 -81.24
N TYR A 69 1.16 0.40 -81.78
CA TYR A 69 1.86 1.41 -80.98
C TYR A 69 0.87 2.22 -80.13
N ASN A 70 -0.22 2.72 -80.71
CA ASN A 70 -1.21 3.50 -79.97
C ASN A 70 -1.82 2.71 -78.81
N GLN A 71 -2.13 1.42 -79.03
CA GLN A 71 -2.63 0.52 -77.98
C GLN A 71 -1.59 0.28 -76.88
N LEU A 72 -0.31 0.11 -77.25
CA LEU A 72 0.78 -0.04 -76.29
C LEU A 72 0.99 1.23 -75.46
N ALA A 73 1.02 2.39 -76.12
CA ALA A 73 1.14 3.69 -75.45
C ALA A 73 -0.04 3.94 -74.51
N GLU A 74 -1.26 3.60 -74.91
CA GLU A 74 -2.44 3.72 -74.05
C GLU A 74 -2.36 2.78 -72.82
N ARG A 75 -1.90 1.54 -72.99
CA ARG A 75 -1.67 0.61 -71.87
C ARG A 75 -0.62 1.13 -70.90
N ASN A 76 0.50 1.65 -71.40
CA ASN A 76 1.55 2.25 -70.57
C ASN A 76 1.06 3.48 -69.79
N ALA A 77 0.26 4.34 -70.44
CA ALA A 77 -0.34 5.51 -69.78
C ALA A 77 -1.28 5.11 -68.64
N ARG A 78 -2.12 4.09 -68.87
CA ARG A 78 -3.04 3.56 -67.85
C ARG A 78 -2.27 2.91 -66.68
N MET A 79 -1.26 2.09 -66.98
CA MET A 79 -0.43 1.47 -65.93
C MET A 79 0.25 2.53 -65.06
N SER A 80 0.86 3.55 -65.67
CA SER A 80 1.51 4.64 -64.93
C SER A 80 0.51 5.40 -64.04
N SER A 81 -0.67 5.70 -64.58
CA SER A 81 -1.76 6.35 -63.81
C SER A 81 -2.22 5.48 -62.64
N GLU A 82 -2.30 4.17 -62.83
CA GLU A 82 -2.71 3.22 -61.80
C GLU A 82 -1.66 3.08 -60.69
N LEU A 83 -0.36 3.03 -61.05
CA LEU A 83 0.72 3.04 -60.06
C LEU A 83 0.73 4.32 -59.23
N VAL A 84 0.47 5.47 -59.85
CA VAL A 84 0.34 6.76 -59.13
C VAL A 84 -0.89 6.76 -58.21
N ARG A 85 -2.01 6.19 -58.67
CA ARG A 85 -3.24 6.07 -57.87
C ARG A 85 -3.01 5.18 -56.66
N ILE A 86 -2.52 3.96 -56.85
CA ILE A 86 -2.33 3.00 -55.76
C ILE A 86 -1.28 3.50 -54.77
N GLY A 87 -0.19 4.13 -55.23
CA GLY A 87 0.81 4.74 -54.37
C GLY A 87 0.24 5.85 -53.47
N ARG A 88 -0.74 6.62 -53.97
CA ARG A 88 -1.46 7.63 -53.16
C ARG A 88 -2.38 6.97 -52.13
N VAL A 89 -3.22 6.02 -52.57
CA VAL A 89 -4.24 5.40 -51.72
C VAL A 89 -3.60 4.55 -50.62
N ILE A 90 -2.57 3.76 -50.94
CA ILE A 90 -1.86 2.93 -49.97
C ILE A 90 -0.95 3.79 -49.08
N GLY A 91 -0.11 4.63 -49.69
CA GLY A 91 0.95 5.34 -48.97
C GLY A 91 0.50 6.57 -48.19
N ARG A 92 -0.47 7.35 -48.69
CA ARG A 92 -0.93 8.59 -48.03
C ARG A 92 -2.24 8.42 -47.29
N GLU A 93 -3.16 7.66 -47.85
CA GLU A 93 -4.49 7.45 -47.26
C GLU A 93 -4.54 6.22 -46.34
N GLY A 94 -3.50 5.37 -46.34
CA GLY A 94 -3.39 4.21 -45.46
C GLY A 94 -4.39 3.09 -45.78
N ARG A 95 -5.05 3.13 -46.94
CA ARG A 95 -6.10 2.18 -47.31
C ARG A 95 -5.51 0.88 -47.87
N MET A 96 -4.86 0.11 -47.01
CA MET A 96 -4.08 -1.10 -47.37
C MET A 96 -4.89 -2.20 -48.07
N SER A 97 -6.23 -2.16 -48.03
CA SER A 97 -7.10 -3.11 -48.75
C SER A 97 -7.31 -2.78 -50.23
N GLU A 98 -6.85 -1.61 -50.70
CA GLU A 98 -6.91 -1.25 -52.12
C GLU A 98 -5.94 -2.10 -52.94
N ARG A 99 -6.29 -2.43 -54.19
CA ARG A 99 -5.44 -3.22 -55.10
C ARG A 99 -5.28 -2.52 -56.44
N ALA A 100 -4.11 -2.68 -57.05
CA ALA A 100 -3.84 -2.20 -58.40
C ALA A 100 -4.58 -3.05 -59.44
N ARG A 101 -5.26 -2.41 -60.39
CA ARG A 101 -6.05 -3.10 -61.43
C ARG A 101 -5.90 -2.40 -62.78
N LEU A 102 -5.83 -3.19 -63.85
CA LEU A 102 -5.84 -2.70 -65.23
C LEU A 102 -6.68 -3.64 -66.09
N GLU A 103 -7.59 -3.07 -66.89
CA GLU A 103 -8.48 -3.85 -67.75
C GLU A 103 -7.79 -4.25 -69.07
N GLY A 104 -8.12 -5.44 -69.59
CA GLY A 104 -7.70 -5.87 -70.93
C GLY A 104 -6.20 -6.16 -71.09
N VAL A 105 -5.53 -6.53 -70.00
CA VAL A 105 -4.13 -6.99 -69.97
C VAL A 105 -4.06 -8.46 -69.56
N GLY A 106 -3.08 -9.15 -70.13
CA GLY A 106 -2.67 -10.50 -69.78
C GLY A 106 -1.17 -10.67 -70.07
N GLY A 107 -0.60 -11.81 -69.68
CA GLY A 107 0.85 -12.04 -69.77
C GLY A 107 1.63 -11.19 -68.77
N ASP A 108 2.83 -10.73 -69.12
CA ASP A 108 3.75 -10.07 -68.17
C ASP A 108 3.20 -8.79 -67.51
N TRP A 109 2.20 -8.15 -68.12
CA TRP A 109 1.49 -7.02 -67.52
C TRP A 109 0.65 -7.43 -66.31
N GLU A 110 0.01 -8.59 -66.38
CA GLU A 110 -0.74 -9.18 -65.28
C GLU A 110 0.22 -9.59 -64.16
N THR A 111 1.32 -10.27 -64.50
CA THR A 111 2.37 -10.64 -63.55
C THR A 111 2.97 -9.41 -62.85
N SER A 112 3.11 -8.28 -63.54
CA SER A 112 3.58 -7.03 -62.94
C SER A 112 2.59 -6.47 -61.91
N LEU A 113 1.28 -6.50 -62.20
CA LEU A 113 0.24 -6.08 -61.27
C LEU A 113 0.11 -7.03 -60.08
N GLU A 114 0.20 -8.34 -60.32
CA GLU A 114 0.24 -9.35 -59.27
C GLU A 114 1.43 -9.13 -58.35
N SER A 115 2.60 -8.78 -58.90
CA SER A 115 3.79 -8.47 -58.09
C SER A 115 3.57 -7.23 -57.20
N VAL A 116 2.94 -6.17 -57.72
CA VAL A 116 2.59 -4.99 -56.92
C VAL A 116 1.57 -5.34 -55.83
N ASN A 117 0.54 -6.12 -56.16
CA ASN A 117 -0.48 -6.54 -55.22
C ASN A 117 0.07 -7.49 -54.14
N ALA A 118 0.99 -8.38 -54.50
CA ALA A 118 1.70 -9.23 -53.55
C ALA A 118 2.54 -8.41 -52.57
N LEU A 119 3.25 -7.37 -53.04
CA LEU A 119 3.94 -6.44 -52.14
C LEU A 119 2.99 -5.71 -51.20
N ILE A 120 1.81 -5.30 -51.68
CA ILE A 120 0.79 -4.71 -50.82
C ILE A 120 0.32 -5.71 -49.76
N ASP A 121 0.07 -6.97 -50.14
CA ASP A 121 -0.33 -8.03 -49.20
C ASP A 121 0.74 -8.31 -48.15
N ASP A 122 2.02 -8.39 -48.56
CA ASP A 122 3.16 -8.66 -47.68
C ASP A 122 3.40 -7.53 -46.67
N LEU A 123 3.05 -6.28 -47.01
CA LEU A 123 3.12 -5.13 -46.10
C LEU A 123 1.85 -5.00 -45.23
N GLN A 124 0.69 -5.36 -45.76
CA GLN A 124 -0.59 -5.22 -45.06
C GLN A 124 -0.65 -6.14 -43.84
N ARG A 125 -0.31 -7.42 -44.00
CA ARG A 125 -0.51 -8.43 -42.94
C ARG A 125 0.23 -8.10 -41.64
N PRO A 126 1.55 -7.80 -41.63
CA PRO A 126 2.25 -7.46 -40.39
C PRO A 126 1.73 -6.17 -39.75
N THR A 127 1.34 -5.19 -40.57
CA THR A 127 0.81 -3.91 -40.07
C THR A 127 -0.53 -4.10 -39.37
N THR A 128 -1.41 -4.96 -39.89
CA THR A 128 -2.66 -5.33 -39.23
C THR A 128 -2.41 -6.10 -37.93
N GLU A 129 -1.44 -7.01 -37.90
CA GLU A 129 -1.08 -7.73 -36.66
C GLU A 129 -0.54 -6.80 -35.57
N VAL A 130 0.29 -5.82 -35.93
CA VAL A 130 0.77 -4.81 -34.97
C VAL A 130 -0.39 -4.01 -34.41
N ALA A 131 -1.31 -3.54 -35.25
CA ALA A 131 -2.48 -2.79 -34.81
C ALA A 131 -3.34 -3.61 -33.83
N ARG A 132 -3.61 -4.88 -34.15
CA ARG A 132 -4.38 -5.80 -33.30
C ARG A 132 -3.76 -5.95 -31.91
N VAL A 133 -2.44 -6.12 -31.82
CA VAL A 133 -1.76 -6.28 -30.52
C VAL A 133 -1.75 -4.98 -29.73
N ILE A 134 -1.58 -3.84 -30.39
CA ILE A 134 -1.67 -2.52 -29.72
C ILE A 134 -3.08 -2.29 -29.18
N GLU A 135 -4.12 -2.62 -29.96
CA GLU A 135 -5.52 -2.57 -29.52
C GLU A 135 -5.76 -3.48 -28.31
N ALA A 136 -5.28 -4.72 -28.35
CA ALA A 136 -5.37 -5.65 -27.21
C ALA A 136 -4.70 -5.10 -25.94
N VAL A 137 -3.49 -4.55 -26.06
CA VAL A 137 -2.77 -3.91 -24.94
C VAL A 137 -3.55 -2.70 -24.40
N ALA A 138 -4.15 -1.90 -25.29
CA ALA A 138 -4.97 -0.75 -24.89
C ALA A 138 -6.24 -1.17 -24.13
N ASP A 139 -6.83 -2.31 -24.52
CA ASP A 139 -7.97 -2.93 -23.83
C ASP A 139 -7.56 -3.70 -22.54
N GLY A 140 -6.26 -3.79 -22.26
CA GLY A 140 -5.70 -4.47 -21.09
C GLY A 140 -5.49 -5.97 -21.26
N ASP A 141 -5.68 -6.53 -22.46
CA ASP A 141 -5.35 -7.92 -22.78
C ASP A 141 -3.85 -8.05 -23.12
N LEU A 142 -3.05 -8.35 -22.09
CA LEU A 142 -1.61 -8.56 -22.20
C LEU A 142 -1.23 -10.01 -22.57
N SER A 143 -2.22 -10.87 -22.84
CA SER A 143 -1.97 -12.24 -23.30
C SER A 143 -1.70 -12.33 -24.81
N GLN A 144 -2.13 -11.30 -25.55
CA GLN A 144 -2.02 -11.25 -27.00
C GLN A 144 -0.60 -10.88 -27.43
N LYS A 145 0.03 -11.76 -28.21
CA LYS A 145 1.34 -11.51 -28.82
C LYS A 145 1.21 -11.37 -30.34
N MET A 146 2.17 -10.66 -30.92
CA MET A 146 2.35 -10.61 -32.36
C MET A 146 2.86 -11.96 -32.86
N ALA A 147 2.19 -12.49 -33.88
CA ALA A 147 2.65 -13.69 -34.57
C ALA A 147 3.95 -13.39 -35.33
N LEU A 148 5.01 -14.16 -35.03
CA LEU A 148 6.30 -14.08 -35.75
C LEU A 148 6.36 -15.02 -36.96
N GLU A 149 5.25 -15.70 -37.25
CA GLU A 149 5.04 -16.52 -38.42
C GLU A 149 3.68 -16.16 -39.04
N ILE A 150 3.65 -15.83 -40.33
CA ILE A 150 2.45 -15.40 -41.05
C ILE A 150 2.32 -16.29 -42.29
N ALA A 151 1.18 -16.98 -42.42
CA ALA A 151 0.91 -17.90 -43.54
C ALA A 151 2.00 -18.98 -43.76
N GLY A 152 2.55 -19.54 -42.68
CA GLY A 152 3.56 -20.60 -42.74
C GLY A 152 4.98 -20.11 -43.02
N GLN A 153 5.21 -18.80 -43.04
CA GLN A 153 6.52 -18.21 -43.25
C GLN A 153 6.94 -17.34 -42.06
N PRO A 154 8.20 -17.48 -41.59
CA PRO A 154 8.70 -16.63 -40.53
C PRO A 154 8.81 -15.20 -41.03
N VAL A 155 8.37 -14.27 -40.20
CA VAL A 155 8.57 -12.84 -40.42
C VAL A 155 10.08 -12.57 -40.40
N LYS A 156 10.58 -11.73 -41.31
CA LYS A 156 12.01 -11.44 -41.47
C LYS A 156 12.28 -9.94 -41.46
N GLY A 157 13.55 -9.59 -41.30
CA GLY A 157 14.03 -8.21 -41.40
C GLY A 157 13.38 -7.29 -40.36
N GLU A 158 12.95 -6.11 -40.81
CA GLU A 158 12.40 -5.08 -39.92
C GLU A 158 11.09 -5.52 -39.24
N PHE A 159 10.24 -6.29 -39.93
CA PHE A 159 9.00 -6.79 -39.32
C PHE A 159 9.26 -7.77 -38.18
N LEU A 160 10.33 -8.58 -38.27
CA LEU A 160 10.72 -9.47 -37.17
C LEU A 160 11.20 -8.68 -35.97
N ARG A 161 11.98 -7.62 -36.22
CA ARG A 161 12.47 -6.72 -35.18
C ARG A 161 11.30 -6.02 -34.48
N ILE A 162 10.36 -5.45 -35.24
CA ILE A 162 9.14 -4.83 -34.70
C ILE A 162 8.37 -5.84 -33.85
N GLY A 163 8.09 -7.03 -34.38
CA GLY A 163 7.33 -8.03 -33.64
C GLY A 163 8.02 -8.51 -32.37
N THR A 164 9.35 -8.68 -32.41
CA THR A 164 10.12 -9.04 -31.22
C THR A 164 10.10 -7.93 -30.17
N THR A 165 10.21 -6.66 -30.59
CA THR A 165 10.13 -5.50 -29.69
C THR A 165 8.73 -5.34 -29.08
N VAL A 166 7.67 -5.47 -29.89
CA VAL A 166 6.28 -5.42 -29.42
C VAL A 166 6.03 -6.56 -28.42
N ASN A 167 6.44 -7.79 -28.74
CA ASN A 167 6.29 -8.92 -27.82
C ASN A 167 7.06 -8.72 -26.52
N SER A 168 8.27 -8.15 -26.58
CA SER A 168 9.05 -7.84 -25.38
C SER A 168 8.36 -6.79 -24.49
N MET A 169 7.73 -5.77 -25.11
CA MET A 169 6.92 -4.78 -24.39
C MET A 169 5.69 -5.42 -23.73
N VAL A 170 4.96 -6.28 -24.45
CA VAL A 170 3.81 -7.01 -23.89
C VAL A 170 4.24 -7.88 -22.71
N ASP A 171 5.38 -8.58 -22.83
CA ASP A 171 5.92 -9.40 -21.76
C ASP A 171 6.29 -8.59 -20.52
N GLN A 172 6.91 -7.42 -20.69
CA GLN A 172 7.21 -6.51 -19.59
C GLN A 172 5.94 -5.98 -18.90
N LEU A 173 4.93 -5.59 -19.69
CA LEU A 173 3.65 -5.12 -19.17
C LEU A 173 2.93 -6.21 -18.39
N SER A 174 2.85 -7.42 -18.95
CA SER A 174 2.18 -8.56 -18.32
C SER A 174 2.87 -8.92 -17.01
N SER A 175 4.20 -9.05 -17.03
CA SER A 175 4.97 -9.39 -15.83
C SER A 175 4.82 -8.32 -14.74
N PHE A 176 4.79 -7.04 -15.10
CA PHE A 176 4.58 -5.96 -14.12
C PHE A 176 3.16 -5.98 -13.55
N ALA A 177 2.14 -6.17 -14.39
CA ALA A 177 0.75 -6.22 -13.96
C ALA A 177 0.48 -7.40 -13.01
N ASP A 178 1.01 -8.59 -13.33
CA ASP A 178 0.93 -9.78 -12.50
C ASP A 178 1.58 -9.52 -11.13
N GLU A 179 2.74 -8.87 -11.14
CA GLU A 179 3.53 -8.66 -9.94
C GLU A 179 2.92 -7.60 -9.01
N VAL A 180 2.41 -6.49 -9.57
CA VAL A 180 1.68 -5.49 -8.79
C VAL A 180 0.41 -6.11 -8.20
N THR A 181 -0.32 -6.92 -8.97
CA THR A 181 -1.52 -7.63 -8.48
C THR A 181 -1.16 -8.57 -7.32
N ARG A 182 -0.07 -9.33 -7.46
CA ARG A 182 0.43 -10.25 -6.44
C ARG A 182 0.82 -9.51 -5.15
N VAL A 183 1.66 -8.48 -5.24
CA VAL A 183 2.11 -7.70 -4.06
C VAL A 183 0.94 -6.99 -3.37
N ALA A 184 0.01 -6.41 -4.14
CA ALA A 184 -1.19 -5.79 -3.59
C ALA A 184 -2.06 -6.82 -2.84
N LYS A 185 -2.18 -8.03 -3.37
CA LYS A 185 -2.91 -9.12 -2.71
C LYS A 185 -2.20 -9.57 -1.44
N GLU A 186 -0.92 -9.91 -1.51
CA GLU A 186 -0.13 -10.41 -0.38
C GLU A 186 -0.05 -9.40 0.76
N VAL A 187 0.45 -8.19 0.48
CA VAL A 187 0.71 -7.17 1.51
C VAL A 187 -0.57 -6.45 1.91
N GLY A 188 -1.43 -6.13 0.94
CA GLY A 188 -2.62 -5.31 1.18
C GLY A 188 -3.84 -6.09 1.66
N THR A 189 -4.01 -7.35 1.23
CA THR A 189 -5.26 -8.10 1.46
C THR A 189 -5.05 -9.31 2.37
N GLU A 190 -4.02 -10.12 2.10
CA GLU A 190 -3.72 -11.34 2.85
C GLU A 190 -2.89 -11.07 4.11
N GLY A 191 -2.30 -9.88 4.24
CA GLY A 191 -1.47 -9.50 5.38
C GLY A 191 -0.12 -10.24 5.44
N VAL A 192 0.31 -10.84 4.33
CA VAL A 192 1.61 -11.48 4.18
C VAL A 192 2.66 -10.39 3.98
N LEU A 193 3.20 -9.91 5.10
CA LEU A 193 4.14 -8.79 5.11
C LEU A 193 5.53 -9.19 4.59
N GLY A 194 6.13 -8.36 3.75
CA GLY A 194 7.45 -8.57 3.15
C GLY A 194 7.43 -8.97 1.68
N GLY A 195 6.25 -9.09 1.07
CA GLY A 195 6.12 -9.26 -0.37
C GLY A 195 6.72 -8.08 -1.13
N GLN A 196 7.53 -8.38 -2.15
CA GLN A 196 8.16 -7.40 -3.04
C GLN A 196 7.97 -7.84 -4.48
N ALA A 197 7.86 -6.86 -5.37
CA ALA A 197 7.80 -7.00 -6.79
C ALA A 197 9.20 -7.25 -7.39
N GLU A 198 9.34 -8.34 -8.14
CA GLU A 198 10.52 -8.71 -8.91
C GLU A 198 10.15 -8.81 -10.41
N VAL A 199 10.34 -7.72 -11.14
CA VAL A 199 10.11 -7.69 -12.59
C VAL A 199 11.46 -7.76 -13.31
N LYS A 200 11.68 -8.81 -14.11
CA LYS A 200 12.96 -9.05 -14.79
C LYS A 200 13.15 -8.12 -15.99
N GLY A 201 14.38 -7.64 -16.17
CA GLY A 201 14.76 -6.87 -17.37
C GLY A 201 14.13 -5.47 -17.47
N VAL A 202 13.57 -4.94 -16.38
CA VAL A 202 13.03 -3.58 -16.35
C VAL A 202 14.15 -2.54 -16.25
N SER A 203 13.96 -1.43 -16.95
CA SER A 203 14.85 -0.27 -16.91
C SER A 203 14.04 1.02 -17.11
N GLY A 204 14.62 2.17 -16.78
CA GLY A 204 13.93 3.46 -16.82
C GLY A 204 12.67 3.46 -15.97
N THR A 205 11.57 4.00 -16.50
CA THR A 205 10.30 4.16 -15.78
C THR A 205 9.75 2.85 -15.19
N TRP A 206 9.95 1.71 -15.85
CA TRP A 206 9.50 0.41 -15.33
C TRP A 206 10.22 0.01 -14.05
N LYS A 207 11.52 0.30 -13.98
CA LYS A 207 12.32 0.08 -12.77
C LYS A 207 11.86 1.02 -11.67
N ASP A 208 11.69 2.31 -11.98
CA ASP A 208 11.25 3.29 -11.00
C ASP A 208 9.87 2.94 -10.40
N LEU A 209 8.93 2.48 -11.23
CA LEU A 209 7.62 2.02 -10.76
C LEU A 209 7.72 0.77 -9.86
N THR A 210 8.55 -0.20 -10.24
CA THR A 210 8.78 -1.41 -9.43
C THR A 210 9.40 -1.05 -8.08
N ASP A 211 10.41 -0.17 -8.08
CA ASP A 211 11.09 0.29 -6.88
C ASP A 211 10.13 1.08 -5.96
N ASN A 212 9.23 1.89 -6.53
CA ASN A 212 8.20 2.61 -5.78
C ASN A 212 7.17 1.67 -5.12
N VAL A 213 6.70 0.64 -5.83
CA VAL A 213 5.80 -0.38 -5.25
C VAL A 213 6.49 -1.11 -4.11
N ASN A 214 7.76 -1.47 -4.29
CA ASN A 214 8.57 -2.12 -3.27
C ASN A 214 8.79 -1.23 -2.05
N TYR A 215 9.06 0.06 -2.26
CA TYR A 215 9.22 1.02 -1.17
C TYR A 215 7.93 1.18 -0.36
N MET A 216 6.77 1.26 -1.04
CA MET A 216 5.46 1.29 -0.38
C MET A 216 5.21 0.01 0.43
N ALA A 217 5.42 -1.16 -0.18
CA ALA A 217 5.22 -2.46 0.46
C ALA A 217 6.14 -2.69 1.68
N SER A 218 7.42 -2.29 1.57
CA SER A 218 8.39 -2.38 2.67
C SER A 218 8.00 -1.47 3.82
N ASN A 219 7.65 -0.21 3.55
CA ASN A 219 7.25 0.72 4.61
C ASN A 219 6.01 0.23 5.36
N LEU A 220 4.98 -0.21 4.64
CA LEU A 220 3.77 -0.76 5.27
C LEU A 220 4.08 -2.03 6.06
N THR A 221 4.92 -2.92 5.51
CA THR A 221 5.40 -4.12 6.19
C THR A 221 6.08 -3.79 7.51
N ASP A 222 7.06 -2.89 7.49
CA ASP A 222 7.84 -2.54 8.66
C ASP A 222 6.97 -1.84 9.72
N GLN A 223 6.08 -0.95 9.29
CA GLN A 223 5.13 -0.26 10.16
C GLN A 223 4.18 -1.23 10.87
N VAL A 224 3.48 -2.08 10.10
CA VAL A 224 2.49 -3.02 10.66
C VAL A 224 3.17 -4.08 11.53
N ARG A 225 4.33 -4.62 11.10
CA ARG A 225 5.06 -5.63 11.87
C ARG A 225 5.58 -5.07 13.20
N ASN A 226 6.02 -3.82 13.23
CA ASN A 226 6.47 -3.18 14.48
C ASN A 226 5.29 -2.95 15.45
N ILE A 227 4.14 -2.50 14.94
CA ILE A 227 2.90 -2.37 15.71
C ILE A 227 2.46 -3.73 16.29
N ALA A 228 2.46 -4.78 15.45
CA ALA A 228 2.11 -6.13 15.88
C ALA A 228 3.06 -6.65 16.98
N LYS A 229 4.36 -6.36 16.87
CA LYS A 229 5.35 -6.73 17.90
C LYS A 229 5.05 -6.04 19.23
N VAL A 230 4.83 -4.74 19.23
CA VAL A 230 4.59 -3.96 20.47
C VAL A 230 3.26 -4.35 21.10
N THR A 231 2.20 -4.53 20.32
CA THR A 231 0.90 -4.98 20.84
C THR A 231 0.97 -6.40 21.41
N THR A 232 1.76 -7.29 20.81
CA THR A 232 2.05 -8.61 21.37
C THR A 232 2.84 -8.52 22.67
N ALA A 233 3.84 -7.64 22.75
CA ALA A 233 4.63 -7.39 23.96
C ALA A 233 3.72 -6.92 25.11
N VAL A 234 2.84 -5.95 24.85
CA VAL A 234 1.82 -5.46 25.80
C VAL A 234 0.91 -6.59 26.27
N ALA A 235 0.42 -7.43 25.35
CA ALA A 235 -0.41 -8.57 25.70
C ALA A 235 0.32 -9.60 26.58
N SER A 236 1.65 -9.71 26.44
CA SER A 236 2.50 -10.53 27.30
C SER A 236 2.95 -9.85 28.60
N GLY A 237 2.56 -8.59 28.83
CA GLY A 237 2.92 -7.81 30.01
C GLY A 237 4.25 -7.05 29.91
N ASP A 238 4.92 -7.08 28.77
CA ASP A 238 6.11 -6.25 28.52
C ASP A 238 5.70 -4.85 28.04
N LEU A 239 5.67 -3.91 28.99
CA LEU A 239 5.30 -2.51 28.77
C LEU A 239 6.52 -1.63 28.46
N SER A 240 7.71 -2.22 28.29
CA SER A 240 8.93 -1.47 27.96
C SER A 240 9.09 -1.20 26.46
N GLN A 241 8.34 -1.91 25.61
CA GLN A 241 8.46 -1.80 24.16
C GLN A 241 7.62 -0.67 23.59
N LYS A 242 8.22 0.05 22.64
CA LYS A 242 7.58 1.14 21.90
C LYS A 242 7.69 0.90 20.40
N ILE A 243 6.72 1.44 19.67
CA ILE A 243 6.82 1.52 18.22
C ILE A 243 7.87 2.58 17.90
N THR A 244 8.94 2.18 17.20
CA THR A 244 10.08 3.04 16.88
C THR A 244 10.17 3.43 15.42
N VAL A 245 9.61 2.62 14.53
CA VAL A 245 9.66 2.83 13.07
C VAL A 245 9.10 4.20 12.64
N ASP A 246 9.70 4.79 11.61
CA ASP A 246 9.26 6.06 11.05
C ASP A 246 7.88 5.91 10.39
N ALA A 247 6.99 6.84 10.71
CA ALA A 247 5.62 6.85 10.25
C ALA A 247 5.19 8.29 9.94
N LYS A 248 4.23 8.42 9.02
CA LYS A 248 3.61 9.70 8.64
C LYS A 248 2.10 9.50 8.52
N GLY A 249 1.36 10.60 8.57
CA GLY A 249 -0.11 10.59 8.42
C GLY A 249 -0.80 9.72 9.47
N GLU A 250 -1.77 8.93 9.04
CA GLU A 250 -2.59 8.08 9.92
C GLU A 250 -1.77 7.03 10.68
N ILE A 251 -0.70 6.49 10.07
CA ILE A 251 0.18 5.53 10.74
C ILE A 251 0.97 6.19 11.87
N LEU A 252 1.34 7.47 11.73
CA LEU A 252 1.97 8.21 12.83
C LEU A 252 1.01 8.38 14.00
N GLN A 253 -0.24 8.76 13.73
CA GLN A 253 -1.27 8.89 14.75
C GLN A 253 -1.53 7.55 15.47
N LEU A 254 -1.56 6.45 14.71
CA LEU A 254 -1.67 5.10 15.29
C LEU A 254 -0.46 4.76 16.17
N LYS A 255 0.76 5.03 15.71
CA LYS A 255 2.01 4.86 16.48
C LYS A 255 1.96 5.64 17.78
N GLU A 256 1.57 6.92 17.74
CA GLU A 256 1.46 7.78 18.92
C GLU A 256 0.41 7.25 19.89
N THR A 257 -0.76 6.87 19.39
CA THR A 257 -1.86 6.33 20.20
C THR A 257 -1.44 5.06 20.94
N VAL A 258 -0.82 4.11 20.24
CA VAL A 258 -0.32 2.86 20.85
C VAL A 258 0.80 3.16 21.83
N ASN A 259 1.74 4.04 21.50
CA ASN A 259 2.81 4.40 22.43
C ASN A 259 2.27 5.08 23.70
N THR A 260 1.32 6.02 23.59
CA THR A 260 0.66 6.63 24.75
C THR A 260 -0.09 5.61 25.60
N MET A 261 -0.78 4.66 24.98
CA MET A 261 -1.41 3.55 25.72
C MET A 261 -0.38 2.74 26.50
N VAL A 262 0.78 2.43 25.92
CA VAL A 262 1.88 1.76 26.62
C VAL A 262 2.40 2.60 27.79
N ASP A 263 2.56 3.92 27.62
CA ASP A 263 3.00 4.80 28.72
C ASP A 263 2.01 4.81 29.88
N GLN A 264 0.71 4.93 29.57
CA GLN A 264 -0.35 4.92 30.58
C GLN A 264 -0.40 3.59 31.34
N LEU A 265 -0.28 2.46 30.63
CA LEU A 265 -0.21 1.13 31.24
C LEU A 265 1.01 0.97 32.14
N SER A 266 2.19 1.38 31.67
CA SER A 266 3.43 1.27 32.45
C SER A 266 3.34 2.12 33.72
N SER A 267 2.92 3.38 33.59
CA SER A 267 2.78 4.29 34.73
C SER A 267 1.74 3.78 35.73
N PHE A 268 0.63 3.19 35.27
CA PHE A 268 -0.36 2.60 36.16
C PHE A 268 0.20 1.36 36.89
N ALA A 269 0.91 0.48 36.20
CA ALA A 269 1.51 -0.71 36.80
C ALA A 269 2.55 -0.37 37.87
N ASP A 270 3.42 0.62 37.59
CA ASP A 270 4.41 1.12 38.55
C ASP A 270 3.71 1.69 39.79
N GLU A 271 2.64 2.46 39.58
CA GLU A 271 1.95 3.15 40.66
C GLU A 271 1.14 2.21 41.55
N VAL A 272 0.46 1.22 40.97
CA VAL A 272 -0.20 0.15 41.73
C VAL A 272 0.82 -0.64 42.54
N THR A 273 1.97 -0.98 41.96
CA THR A 273 3.04 -1.69 42.66
C THR A 273 3.58 -0.87 43.83
N ARG A 274 3.78 0.44 43.63
CA ARG A 274 4.25 1.36 44.67
C ARG A 274 3.24 1.48 45.81
N VAL A 275 1.97 1.74 45.52
CA VAL A 275 0.92 1.89 46.55
C VAL A 275 0.71 0.58 47.31
N ALA A 276 0.69 -0.56 46.60
CA ALA A 276 0.57 -1.88 47.24
C ALA A 276 1.74 -2.14 48.21
N LYS A 277 2.96 -1.76 47.83
CA LYS A 277 4.13 -1.86 48.72
C LYS A 277 4.03 -0.90 49.89
N GLU A 278 3.80 0.39 49.66
CA GLU A 278 3.78 1.41 50.73
C GLU A 278 2.67 1.16 51.75
N VAL A 279 1.45 0.98 51.28
CA VAL A 279 0.26 0.87 52.15
C VAL A 279 0.11 -0.56 52.68
N GLY A 280 0.38 -1.57 51.84
CA GLY A 280 0.18 -2.97 52.21
C GLY A 280 1.35 -3.65 52.92
N THR A 281 2.60 -3.31 52.56
CA THR A 281 3.80 -3.99 53.09
C THR A 281 4.60 -3.13 54.07
N ASP A 282 4.90 -1.89 53.68
CA ASP A 282 5.75 -0.99 54.48
C ASP A 282 4.96 -0.29 55.60
N GLY A 283 3.62 -0.36 55.59
CA GLY A 283 2.75 0.29 56.56
C GLY A 283 2.76 1.82 56.51
N LYS A 284 3.25 2.41 55.40
CA LYS A 284 3.23 3.85 55.15
C LYS A 284 1.84 4.27 54.69
N LEU A 285 0.99 4.54 55.68
CA LEU A 285 -0.41 4.90 55.46
C LEU A 285 -0.56 6.28 54.82
N GLY A 286 -1.51 6.41 53.89
CA GLY A 286 -1.82 7.63 53.14
C GLY A 286 -1.19 7.72 51.75
N GLY A 287 -0.48 6.67 51.30
CA GLY A 287 -0.02 6.57 49.92
C GLY A 287 -1.18 6.48 48.93
N GLN A 288 -1.15 7.30 47.89
CA GLN A 288 -2.15 7.31 46.82
C GLN A 288 -1.48 7.20 45.46
N ALA A 289 -2.14 6.53 44.54
CA ALA A 289 -1.79 6.40 43.15
C ALA A 289 -2.08 7.71 42.39
N GLU A 290 -1.07 8.26 41.73
CA GLU A 290 -1.16 9.39 40.81
C GLU A 290 -0.64 8.96 39.42
N VAL A 291 -1.58 8.71 38.51
CA VAL A 291 -1.25 8.38 37.11
C VAL A 291 -1.62 9.57 36.25
N LYS A 292 -0.64 10.17 35.55
CA LYS A 292 -0.85 11.38 34.75
C LYS A 292 -1.49 11.06 33.41
N GLY A 293 -2.37 11.95 32.94
CA GLY A 293 -2.95 11.87 31.59
C GLY A 293 -3.93 10.73 31.38
N VAL A 294 -4.46 10.12 32.45
CA VAL A 294 -5.47 9.06 32.38
C VAL A 294 -6.90 9.62 32.35
N SER A 295 -7.77 8.96 31.60
CA SER A 295 -9.20 9.28 31.50
C SER A 295 -10.01 7.99 31.35
N GLY A 296 -11.34 8.08 31.51
CA GLY A 296 -12.24 6.93 31.44
C GLY A 296 -11.86 5.83 32.44
N VAL A 297 -11.84 4.58 31.96
CA VAL A 297 -11.55 3.38 32.78
C VAL A 297 -10.23 3.52 33.56
N TRP A 298 -9.20 4.11 32.97
CA TRP A 298 -7.90 4.28 33.64
C TRP A 298 -8.00 5.17 34.88
N ARG A 299 -8.75 6.27 34.77
CA ARG A 299 -8.99 7.16 35.91
C ARG A 299 -9.80 6.45 36.99
N ASP A 300 -10.83 5.70 36.59
CA ASP A 300 -11.71 5.01 37.52
C ASP A 300 -10.95 3.90 38.28
N LEU A 301 -10.02 3.19 37.61
CA LEU A 301 -9.13 2.23 38.26
C LEU A 301 -8.18 2.90 39.27
N THR A 302 -7.56 4.02 38.92
CA THR A 302 -6.71 4.79 39.84
C THR A 302 -7.50 5.24 41.07
N GLN A 303 -8.74 5.72 40.87
CA GLN A 303 -9.62 6.12 41.97
C GLN A 303 -9.97 4.94 42.88
N ASN A 304 -10.28 3.77 42.33
CA ASN A 304 -10.57 2.57 43.13
C ASN A 304 -9.38 2.14 43.99
N VAL A 305 -8.15 2.19 43.46
CA VAL A 305 -6.92 1.92 44.23
C VAL A 305 -6.76 2.95 45.36
N ASN A 306 -7.01 4.22 45.08
CA ASN A 306 -6.96 5.29 46.10
C ASN A 306 -8.00 5.13 47.18
N SER A 307 -9.24 4.77 46.83
CA SER A 307 -10.30 4.48 47.79
C SER A 307 -9.92 3.31 48.68
N MET A 308 -9.34 2.24 48.11
CA MET A 308 -8.86 1.09 48.89
C MET A 308 -7.74 1.50 49.86
N ALA A 309 -6.76 2.27 49.39
CA ALA A 309 -5.64 2.74 50.21
C ALA A 309 -6.09 3.71 51.32
N SER A 310 -7.05 4.60 51.04
CA SER A 310 -7.64 5.51 52.04
C SER A 310 -8.40 4.74 53.11
N ASN A 311 -9.25 3.80 52.70
CA ASN A 311 -10.02 2.98 53.64
C ASN A 311 -9.10 2.20 54.57
N LEU A 312 -8.05 1.55 54.04
CA LEU A 312 -7.08 0.83 54.87
C LEU A 312 -6.33 1.77 55.82
N THR A 313 -5.94 2.96 55.33
CA THR A 313 -5.27 3.98 56.13
C THR A 313 -6.13 4.45 57.30
N GLU A 314 -7.40 4.77 57.05
CA GLU A 314 -8.35 5.22 58.07
C GLU A 314 -8.60 4.13 59.10
N GLN A 315 -8.81 2.89 58.65
CA GLN A 315 -9.02 1.73 59.52
C GLN A 315 -7.83 1.50 60.46
N VAL A 316 -6.61 1.44 59.91
CA VAL A 316 -5.41 1.18 60.73
C VAL A 316 -5.12 2.36 61.67
N ARG A 317 -5.27 3.61 61.23
CA ARG A 317 -5.09 4.78 62.11
C ARG A 317 -6.13 4.83 63.24
N GLY A 318 -7.37 4.46 62.94
CA GLY A 318 -8.42 4.38 63.95
C GLY A 318 -8.12 3.34 65.03
N ILE A 319 -7.62 2.16 64.64
CA ILE A 319 -7.15 1.13 65.58
C ILE A 319 -6.02 1.68 66.45
N VAL A 320 -5.00 2.29 65.83
CA VAL A 320 -3.86 2.85 66.56
C VAL A 320 -4.32 3.89 67.59
N LYS A 321 -5.25 4.79 67.23
CA LYS A 321 -5.78 5.80 68.15
C LYS A 321 -6.38 5.17 69.41
N VAL A 322 -7.25 4.17 69.25
CA VAL A 322 -7.95 3.55 70.38
C VAL A 322 -7.01 2.68 71.21
N VAL A 323 -6.12 1.93 70.57
CA VAL A 323 -5.12 1.12 71.29
C VAL A 323 -4.16 2.00 72.10
N THR A 324 -3.74 3.15 71.56
CA THR A 324 -2.92 4.11 72.30
C THR A 324 -3.69 4.71 73.47
N ALA A 325 -4.95 5.13 73.27
CA ALA A 325 -5.79 5.66 74.35
C ALA A 325 -5.95 4.64 75.49
N VAL A 326 -6.24 3.38 75.15
CA VAL A 326 -6.31 2.28 76.11
C VAL A 326 -4.99 2.08 76.85
N ALA A 327 -3.85 2.17 76.16
CA ALA A 327 -2.53 2.06 76.78
C ALA A 327 -2.18 3.23 77.71
N GLU A 328 -2.69 4.43 77.42
CA GLU A 328 -2.55 5.63 78.26
C GLU A 328 -3.57 5.69 79.41
N GLY A 329 -4.52 4.74 79.45
CA GLY A 329 -5.56 4.64 80.47
C GLY A 329 -6.84 5.43 80.15
N ASP A 330 -6.94 6.05 78.96
CA ASP A 330 -8.20 6.61 78.45
C ASP A 330 -9.04 5.50 77.81
N LEU A 331 -9.95 4.95 78.61
CA LEU A 331 -10.86 3.90 78.19
C LEU A 331 -12.16 4.43 77.62
N ASP A 332 -12.38 5.74 77.53
CA ASP A 332 -13.63 6.31 77.02
C ASP A 332 -13.67 6.40 75.49
N GLN A 333 -12.53 6.19 74.82
CA GLN A 333 -12.46 6.16 73.35
C GLN A 333 -13.05 4.86 72.77
N GLU A 334 -13.93 5.01 71.78
CA GLU A 334 -14.42 3.90 70.97
C GLU A 334 -13.84 3.93 69.56
N PHE A 335 -13.61 2.74 69.00
CA PHE A 335 -13.22 2.58 67.61
C PHE A 335 -14.45 2.66 66.73
N VAL A 336 -14.66 3.85 66.16
CA VAL A 336 -15.72 4.13 65.20
C VAL A 336 -15.12 4.10 63.80
N VAL A 337 -15.51 3.10 63.00
CA VAL A 337 -15.10 2.99 61.60
C VAL A 337 -16.28 2.55 60.74
N GLU A 338 -16.45 3.20 59.59
CA GLU A 338 -17.41 2.76 58.58
C GLU A 338 -16.81 1.58 57.80
N ALA A 339 -16.80 0.40 58.43
CA ALA A 339 -16.29 -0.82 57.82
C ALA A 339 -17.37 -1.92 57.76
N LYS A 340 -17.15 -2.89 56.87
CA LYS A 340 -17.98 -4.09 56.74
C LYS A 340 -17.09 -5.32 56.82
N GLY A 341 -17.69 -6.47 57.14
CA GLY A 341 -16.98 -7.75 57.20
C GLY A 341 -16.00 -7.81 58.38
N GLU A 342 -14.79 -8.33 58.12
CA GLU A 342 -13.80 -8.62 59.17
C GLU A 342 -13.36 -7.38 59.95
N VAL A 343 -13.27 -6.22 59.30
CA VAL A 343 -12.87 -4.98 59.97
C VAL A 343 -13.96 -4.49 60.94
N ALA A 344 -15.23 -4.70 60.62
CA ALA A 344 -16.33 -4.39 61.54
C ALA A 344 -16.31 -5.31 62.77
N ALA A 345 -16.11 -6.62 62.55
CA ALA A 345 -15.97 -7.59 63.64
C ALA A 345 -14.76 -7.29 64.55
N LEU A 346 -13.64 -6.83 63.96
CA LEU A 346 -12.49 -6.36 64.71
C LEU A 346 -12.83 -5.13 65.54
N ALA A 347 -13.60 -4.18 64.98
CA ALA A 347 -14.03 -2.99 65.72
C ALA A 347 -14.90 -3.33 66.92
N ASP A 348 -15.87 -4.22 66.75
CA ASP A 348 -16.71 -4.72 67.84
C ASP A 348 -15.89 -5.41 68.93
N THR A 349 -14.88 -6.20 68.53
CA THR A 349 -13.98 -6.89 69.46
C THR A 349 -13.14 -5.90 70.28
N ILE A 350 -12.57 -4.89 69.63
CA ILE A 350 -11.80 -3.84 70.31
C ILE A 350 -12.69 -3.06 71.27
N ASN A 351 -13.89 -2.66 70.84
CA ASN A 351 -14.82 -1.91 71.69
C ASN A 351 -15.30 -2.74 72.89
N SER A 352 -15.58 -4.03 72.70
CA SER A 352 -15.93 -4.95 73.79
C SER A 352 -14.79 -5.11 74.81
N MET A 353 -13.55 -5.23 74.32
CA MET A 353 -12.36 -5.29 75.19
C MET A 353 -12.19 -3.99 75.98
N THR A 354 -12.27 -2.82 75.33
CA THR A 354 -12.19 -1.51 75.99
C THR A 354 -13.31 -1.33 77.02
N GLY A 355 -14.53 -1.77 76.71
CA GLY A 355 -15.64 -1.75 77.65
C GLY A 355 -15.40 -2.62 78.88
N THR A 356 -14.88 -3.83 78.68
CA THR A 356 -14.52 -4.75 79.78
C THR A 356 -13.42 -4.16 80.67
N LEU A 357 -12.39 -3.57 80.05
CA LEU A 357 -11.33 -2.86 80.74
C LEU A 357 -11.86 -1.71 81.59
N ARG A 358 -12.78 -0.92 81.04
CA ARG A 358 -13.39 0.23 81.72
C ARG A 358 -14.16 -0.22 82.97
N THR A 359 -15.04 -1.21 82.81
CA THR A 359 -15.79 -1.77 83.94
C THR A 359 -14.86 -2.37 84.98
N PHE A 360 -13.81 -3.08 84.58
CA PHE A 360 -12.83 -3.60 85.54
C PHE A 360 -12.14 -2.48 86.31
N ALA A 361 -11.66 -1.44 85.62
CA ALA A 361 -10.99 -0.30 86.24
C ALA A 361 -11.90 0.43 87.25
N ASP A 362 -13.18 0.63 86.89
CA ASP A 362 -14.18 1.24 87.77
C ASP A 362 -14.41 0.39 89.03
N GLN A 363 -14.55 -0.94 88.87
CA GLN A 363 -14.80 -1.87 89.96
C GLN A 363 -13.60 -1.95 90.93
N VAL A 364 -12.38 -2.06 90.41
CA VAL A 364 -11.18 -2.09 91.25
C VAL A 364 -10.98 -0.77 91.99
N THR A 365 -11.18 0.35 91.31
CA THR A 365 -11.08 1.68 91.94
C THR A 365 -12.16 1.87 93.01
N GLY A 366 -13.38 1.40 92.74
CA GLY A 366 -14.48 1.39 93.70
C GLY A 366 -14.15 0.62 94.97
N VAL A 367 -13.74 -0.65 94.82
CA VAL A 367 -13.35 -1.49 95.98
C VAL A 367 -12.18 -0.90 96.75
N ALA A 368 -11.16 -0.42 96.05
CA ALA A 368 -10.00 0.21 96.69
C ALA A 368 -10.42 1.45 97.50
N ARG A 369 -11.36 2.25 96.98
CA ARG A 369 -11.89 3.42 97.65
C ARG A 369 -12.76 3.05 98.86
N GLU A 370 -13.71 2.13 98.71
CA GLU A 370 -14.62 1.69 99.77
C GLU A 370 -13.86 1.05 100.94
N VAL A 371 -13.05 0.03 100.64
CA VAL A 371 -12.37 -0.77 101.67
C VAL A 371 -11.11 -0.07 102.20
N GLY A 372 -10.37 0.62 101.34
CA GLY A 372 -9.09 1.24 101.69
C GLY A 372 -9.19 2.64 102.29
N SER A 373 -10.04 3.50 101.71
CA SER A 373 -10.09 4.93 102.06
C SER A 373 -11.30 5.29 102.91
N GLU A 374 -12.48 4.79 102.55
CA GLU A 374 -13.76 5.14 103.21
C GLU A 374 -14.05 4.23 104.41
N GLY A 375 -13.31 3.13 104.56
CA GLY A 375 -13.44 2.18 105.68
C GLY A 375 -14.73 1.37 105.65
N ILE A 376 -15.40 1.31 104.50
CA ILE A 376 -16.60 0.52 104.26
C ILE A 376 -16.15 -0.92 104.02
N LEU A 377 -16.34 -1.76 105.03
CA LEU A 377 -15.84 -3.13 105.01
C LEU A 377 -16.80 -4.07 104.26
N GLY A 378 -16.24 -4.93 103.39
CA GLY A 378 -16.98 -5.94 102.63
C GLY A 378 -17.30 -5.56 101.17
N GLY A 379 -16.75 -4.47 100.64
CA GLY A 379 -16.85 -4.13 99.22
C GLY A 379 -16.23 -5.20 98.31
N GLN A 380 -16.90 -5.51 97.20
CA GLN A 380 -16.44 -6.50 96.21
C GLN A 380 -16.60 -5.94 94.79
N ALA A 381 -15.64 -6.26 93.94
CA ALA A 381 -15.63 -5.96 92.53
C ALA A 381 -16.47 -7.03 91.81
N GLU A 382 -17.42 -6.58 91.02
CA GLU A 382 -18.22 -7.43 90.13
C GLU A 382 -18.05 -6.97 88.70
N VAL A 383 -17.27 -7.71 87.91
CA VAL A 383 -17.04 -7.40 86.50
C VAL A 383 -17.81 -8.42 85.66
N PRO A 384 -18.90 -8.04 84.97
CA PRO A 384 -19.73 -8.98 84.24
C PRO A 384 -19.01 -9.61 83.05
N GLY A 385 -19.26 -10.90 82.79
CA GLY A 385 -18.81 -11.57 81.57
C GLY A 385 -17.29 -11.82 81.46
N VAL A 386 -16.52 -11.55 82.52
CA VAL A 386 -15.08 -11.80 82.53
C VAL A 386 -14.75 -13.29 82.63
N ALA A 387 -13.71 -13.70 81.90
CA ALA A 387 -13.18 -15.07 81.92
C ALA A 387 -11.65 -15.04 81.86
N GLY A 388 -11.02 -16.16 82.23
CA GLY A 388 -9.56 -16.29 82.28
C GLY A 388 -8.93 -15.27 83.22
N THR A 389 -7.85 -14.62 82.79
CA THR A 389 -7.08 -13.68 83.62
C THR A 389 -7.91 -12.54 84.19
N TRP A 390 -8.94 -12.06 83.48
CA TRP A 390 -9.83 -11.01 83.98
C TRP A 390 -10.59 -11.46 85.23
N LYS A 391 -11.11 -12.69 85.21
CA LYS A 391 -11.79 -13.28 86.37
C LYS A 391 -10.84 -13.49 87.54
N ASP A 392 -9.65 -14.03 87.27
CA ASP A 392 -8.65 -14.28 88.31
C ASP A 392 -8.20 -12.98 89.01
N LEU A 393 -8.07 -11.89 88.26
CA LEU A 393 -7.76 -10.57 88.80
C LEU A 393 -8.90 -10.01 89.67
N THR A 394 -10.15 -10.11 89.21
CA THR A 394 -11.32 -9.71 90.00
C THR A 394 -11.41 -10.50 91.31
N ASP A 395 -11.26 -11.83 91.23
CA ASP A 395 -11.27 -12.70 92.40
C ASP A 395 -10.11 -12.37 93.37
N SER A 396 -8.93 -12.01 92.84
CA SER A 396 -7.78 -11.58 93.64
C SER A 396 -8.04 -10.26 94.38
N VAL A 397 -8.63 -9.27 93.72
CA VAL A 397 -9.03 -7.99 94.35
C VAL A 397 -10.06 -8.24 95.45
N ASN A 398 -11.04 -9.11 95.20
CA ASN A 398 -12.05 -9.49 96.20
C ASN A 398 -11.46 -10.23 97.40
N MET A 399 -10.49 -11.13 97.19
CA MET A 399 -9.76 -11.77 98.28
C MET A 399 -8.97 -10.75 99.10
N MET A 400 -8.29 -9.80 98.47
CA MET A 400 -7.57 -8.73 99.18
C MET A 400 -8.53 -7.88 100.03
N ALA A 401 -9.65 -7.46 99.44
CA ALA A 401 -10.69 -6.68 100.12
C ALA A 401 -11.27 -7.42 101.33
N THR A 402 -11.50 -8.73 101.19
CA THR A 402 -11.99 -9.59 102.28
C THR A 402 -10.96 -9.71 103.40
N ASN A 403 -9.69 -9.97 103.07
CA ASN A 403 -8.62 -10.06 104.06
C ASN A 403 -8.43 -8.75 104.84
N LEU A 404 -8.45 -7.60 104.15
CA LEU A 404 -8.40 -6.28 104.78
C LEU A 404 -9.60 -6.05 105.71
N THR A 405 -10.81 -6.40 105.25
CA THR A 405 -12.04 -6.33 106.04
C THR A 405 -11.93 -7.13 107.33
N ASP A 406 -11.46 -8.37 107.25
CA ASP A 406 -11.30 -9.25 108.41
C ASP A 406 -10.23 -8.73 109.36
N GLN A 407 -9.10 -8.25 108.85
CA GLN A 407 -8.05 -7.65 109.67
C GLN A 407 -8.55 -6.42 110.43
N VAL A 408 -9.26 -5.50 109.77
CA VAL A 408 -9.80 -4.29 110.41
C VAL A 408 -10.85 -4.65 111.45
N ARG A 409 -11.75 -5.61 111.16
CA ARG A 409 -12.72 -6.11 112.15
C ARG A 409 -12.03 -6.72 113.35
N ASN A 410 -11.01 -7.55 113.15
CA ASN A 410 -10.25 -8.18 114.22
C ASN A 410 -9.53 -7.14 115.09
N ILE A 411 -8.92 -6.12 114.48
CA ILE A 411 -8.32 -4.99 115.22
C ILE A 411 -9.38 -4.28 116.07
N ALA A 412 -10.56 -3.98 115.50
CA ALA A 412 -11.65 -3.33 116.21
C ALA A 412 -12.15 -4.14 117.41
N VAL A 413 -12.22 -5.47 117.29
CA VAL A 413 -12.58 -6.38 118.39
C VAL A 413 -11.52 -6.36 119.50
N VAL A 414 -10.23 -6.34 119.14
CA VAL A 414 -9.13 -6.30 120.11
C VAL A 414 -9.04 -4.93 120.81
N THR A 415 -9.27 -3.82 120.11
CA THR A 415 -9.22 -2.47 120.70
C THR A 415 -10.45 -2.12 121.52
N THR A 416 -11.58 -2.80 121.35
CA THR A 416 -12.77 -2.66 122.21
C THR A 416 -12.74 -3.57 123.43
N ALA A 417 -11.82 -4.54 123.49
CA ALA A 417 -11.63 -5.46 124.60
C ALA A 417 -10.58 -5.02 125.64
N VAL A 418 -9.91 -3.88 125.40
CA VAL A 418 -9.01 -3.17 126.33
C VAL A 418 -9.73 -1.93 126.84
#